data_AF-A0A1G9GN20-F1
#
_entry.id   AF-A0A1G9GN20-F1
#
_cell.length_a   1.000
_cell.length_b   1.000
_cell.length_c   1.000
_cell.angle_alpha   90.00
_cell.angle_beta   90.00
_cell.angle_gamma   90.00
#
_symmetry.space_group_name_H-M   'P 1'
#
loop_
_entity.id
_entity.type
_entity.pdbx_description
1 polymer ?
#
loop_
_entity_poly.entity_id
_entity_poly.type
_entity_poly.pdbx_seq_one_letter_code
_entity_poly.pdbx_strand_id
1 'polypeptide(L)' 'MAIRQKTVITVNMQGQASSHSLVEVGVRDLASKIDEPLERGGTNFGFSPT' A
#
# COMPACT_ATOMS: atom_id res chain seq x y z
N MET A 1 30.37 4.07 -22.88
CA MET A 1 29.40 4.62 -21.91
C MET A 1 28.88 3.46 -21.07
N ALA A 2 29.16 3.42 -19.77
CA ALA A 2 28.67 2.34 -18.88
C ALA A 2 27.41 2.82 -18.16
N ILE A 3 26.29 2.11 -18.36
CA ILE A 3 25.05 2.36 -17.61
C ILE A 3 25.28 1.88 -16.17
N ARG A 4 25.02 2.73 -15.17
CA ARG A 4 25.05 2.38 -13.74
C ARG A 4 23.64 2.46 -13.17
N GLN A 5 23.25 1.46 -12.36
CA GLN A 5 21.93 1.44 -11.73
C GLN A 5 21.79 2.55 -10.68
N LYS A 6 20.58 3.09 -10.56
CA LYS A 6 20.21 3.96 -9.44
C LYS A 6 19.81 3.09 -8.24
N THR A 7 20.53 3.21 -7.13
CA THR A 7 20.32 2.38 -5.94
C THR A 7 19.36 2.98 -4.92
N VAL A 8 19.11 4.30 -4.99
CA VAL A 8 18.23 5.01 -4.06
C VAL A 8 17.23 5.83 -4.86
N ILE A 9 15.94 5.65 -4.55
CA ILE A 9 14.85 6.44 -5.11
C ILE A 9 13.93 6.91 -3.99
N THR A 10 13.36 8.10 -4.17
CA THR A 10 12.24 8.58 -3.37
C THR A 10 10.95 8.24 -4.11
N VAL A 11 9.99 7.65 -3.41
CA VAL A 11 8.68 7.29 -3.95
C VAL A 11 7.62 8.08 -3.19
N ASN A 12 6.77 8.80 -3.93
CA ASN A 12 5.59 9.46 -3.36
C ASN A 12 4.43 8.48 -3.36
N MET A 13 3.92 8.17 -2.17
CA MET A 13 2.77 7.31 -1.94
C MET A 13 1.62 8.13 -1.36
N GLN A 14 0.39 7.78 -1.72
CA GLN A 14 -0.82 8.35 -1.16
C GLN A 14 -1.70 7.24 -0.61
N GLY A 15 -2.43 7.53 0.46
CA GLY A 15 -3.36 6.59 1.09
C GLY A 15 -4.68 7.27 1.41
N GLN A 16 -5.78 6.59 1.12
CA GLN A 16 -7.12 7.01 1.53
C GLN A 16 -7.72 5.94 2.45
N ALA A 17 -7.93 6.31 3.71
CA ALA A 17 -8.57 5.45 4.70
C ALA A 17 -10.09 5.62 4.60
N SER A 18 -10.78 4.56 4.20
CA SER A 18 -12.25 4.52 4.17
C SER A 18 -12.83 4.08 5.52
N SER A 19 -12.04 3.39 6.34
CA SER A 19 -12.37 3.04 7.72
C SER A 19 -11.09 2.96 8.58
N HIS A 20 -11.25 2.64 9.86
CA HIS A 20 -10.11 2.35 10.74
C HIS A 20 -9.33 1.08 10.33
N SER A 21 -10.01 0.17 9.60
CA SER A 21 -9.48 -1.15 9.25
C SER A 21 -9.00 -1.23 7.81
N LEU A 22 -9.49 -0.36 6.91
CA LEU A 22 -9.26 -0.43 5.46
C LEU A 22 -8.64 0.86 4.92
N VAL A 23 -7.50 0.73 4.26
CA VAL A 23 -6.79 1.81 3.57
C VAL A 23 -6.46 1.40 2.14
N GLU A 24 -6.85 2.23 1.20
CA GLU A 24 -6.43 2.09 -0.20
C GLU A 24 -5.15 2.91 -0.40
N VAL A 25 -4.07 2.26 -0.78
CA VAL A 25 -2.76 2.89 -1.01
C VAL A 25 -2.40 2.88 -2.49
N GLY A 26 -1.85 3.99 -2.96
CA GLY A 26 -1.49 4.19 -4.35
C GLY A 26 -0.05 4.70 -4.50
N VAL A 27 0.67 4.13 -5.46
CA VAL A 27 1.97 4.60 -5.94
C VAL A 27 1.95 4.56 -7.47
N ARG A 28 2.02 5.74 -8.10
CA ARG A 28 1.94 5.87 -9.57
C ARG A 28 0.72 5.10 -10.11
N ASP A 29 0.93 4.07 -10.92
CA ASP A 29 -0.10 3.26 -11.57
C ASP A 29 -0.44 1.97 -10.78
N LEU A 30 0.14 1.78 -9.59
CA LEU A 30 -0.13 0.65 -8.72
C LEU A 30 -1.03 1.08 -7.56
N ALA A 31 -2.14 0.38 -7.41
CA ALA A 31 -3.04 0.49 -6.26
C ALA A 31 -3.06 -0.83 -5.49
N SER A 32 -3.12 -0.75 -4.16
CA SER A 32 -3.27 -1.89 -3.27
C SER A 32 -4.22 -1.55 -2.13
N LYS A 33 -4.83 -2.58 -1.54
CA LYS A 33 -5.69 -2.45 -0.37
C LYS A 33 -4.98 -3.08 0.83
N ILE A 34 -4.85 -2.30 1.89
CA ILE A 34 -4.37 -2.75 3.18
C ILE A 34 -5.58 -2.85 4.09
N ASP A 35 -5.83 -4.04 4.64
CA ASP A 35 -7.05 -4.30 5.40
C ASP A 35 -6.81 -5.29 6.53
N GLU A 36 -7.57 -5.14 7.62
CA GLU A 36 -7.57 -6.08 8.73
C GLU A 36 -8.45 -7.30 8.43
N PRO A 37 -8.17 -8.46 9.05
CA PRO A 37 -9.02 -9.64 8.92
C PRO A 37 -10.35 -9.45 9.68
N LEU A 38 -11.34 -10.30 9.37
CA LEU A 38 -12.68 -10.23 9.99
C LEU A 38 -12.61 -10.39 11.52
N GLU A 39 -11.69 -11.21 12.02
CA GLU A 39 -11.46 -11.49 13.44
C GLU A 39 -11.02 -10.24 14.22
N ARG A 40 -10.49 -9.22 13.55
CA ARG A 40 -10.09 -7.92 14.12
C ARG A 40 -11.05 -6.80 13.73
N GLY A 41 -12.20 -7.12 13.14
CA GLY A 41 -13.19 -6.14 12.70
C GLY A 41 -12.83 -5.42 11.40
N GLY A 42 -12.01 -6.03 10.55
CA GLY A 42 -11.75 -5.55 9.19
C GLY A 42 -12.67 -6.17 8.14
N THR A 43 -12.35 -5.97 6.85
CA THR A 43 -13.20 -6.42 5.74
C THR A 43 -12.63 -7.60 4.95
N ASN A 44 -11.39 -8.02 5.24
CA ASN A 44 -10.67 -9.08 4.53
C ASN A 44 -10.60 -8.88 3.00
N PHE A 45 -10.61 -7.62 2.54
CA PHE A 45 -10.52 -7.23 1.12
C PHE A 45 -9.10 -6.83 0.69
N GLY A 46 -8.17 -6.82 1.63
CA GLY A 46 -6.78 -6.44 1.42
C GLY A 46 -5.86 -7.29 2.29
N PHE A 47 -4.56 -7.13 2.07
CA PHE A 47 -3.58 -7.78 2.94
C PHE A 47 -3.46 -7.00 4.23
N SER A 48 -3.45 -7.71 5.36
CA SER A 48 -3.06 -7.12 6.63
C SER A 48 -1.58 -6.72 6.57
N PRO A 49 -1.21 -5.52 7.05
CA PRO A 49 0.18 -5.10 7.10
C PRO A 49 1.00 -5.90 8.14
N THR A 50 0.32 -6.64 9.03
CA THR A 50 0.90 -7.54 10.05
C THR A 50 0.25 -8.90 10.02
#